data_AF-A0A6V7MB70-F1
#
_entry.id   AF-A0A6V7MB70-F1
#
_cell.length_a   1.000
_cell.length_b   1.000
_cell.length_c   1.000
_cell.angle_alpha   90.00
_cell.angle_beta   90.00
_cell.angle_gamma   90.00
#
_symmetry.space_group_name_H-M   'P 1'
#
loop_
_entity.id
_entity.type
_entity.pdbx_description
1 polymer ?
#
loop_
_entity_poly.entity_id
_entity_poly.type
_entity_poly.pdbx_seq_one_letter_code
_entity_poly.pdbx_strand_id
1 'polypeptide(L)'
;RPVSNCDFCHGITEPLVLGNISKEDFAEYAYSSRPIVVKGAAKHWQASKVFSLKFFKNLYDEIEGSYASVEEECQFLHFKSNFTSLKEVFEMSESRANGEQQPWYVGWKNCHPQVLEVMRKYYRPPHFLPDDAEVPQTNYVFLGYEQGAIMH
;
A
#
# COMPACT_ATOMS: atom_id res chain seq x y z
N ARG A 1 -14.25 21.43 -12.75
CA ARG A 1 -12.81 21.49 -12.44
C ARG A 1 -12.20 22.58 -13.31
N PRO A 2 -11.44 23.54 -12.76
CA PRO A 2 -10.65 24.45 -13.57
C PRO A 2 -9.62 23.67 -14.39
N VAL A 3 -9.16 24.26 -15.50
CA VAL A 3 -8.09 23.66 -16.33
C VAL A 3 -6.82 23.62 -15.49
N SER A 4 -6.31 22.42 -15.22
CA SER A 4 -5.03 22.25 -14.54
C SER A 4 -3.90 22.72 -15.46
N ASN A 5 -3.00 23.56 -14.97
CA ASN A 5 -1.73 23.82 -15.66
C ASN A 5 -0.89 22.53 -15.59
N CYS A 6 -0.67 21.87 -16.72
CA CYS A 6 0.09 20.61 -16.80
C CYS A 6 1.61 20.81 -17.05
N ASP A 7 2.13 22.04 -17.03
CA ASP A 7 3.53 22.36 -17.30
C ASP A 7 4.49 21.66 -16.32
N PHE A 8 4.05 21.36 -15.10
CA PHE A 8 4.84 20.62 -14.11
C PHE A 8 5.17 19.17 -14.55
N CYS A 9 4.42 18.61 -15.50
CA CYS A 9 4.70 17.32 -16.12
C CYS A 9 5.52 17.44 -17.42
N HIS A 10 5.80 18.65 -17.89
CA HIS A 10 6.44 18.85 -19.19
C HIS A 10 7.88 18.32 -19.19
N GLY A 11 8.22 17.48 -20.17
CA GLY A 11 9.57 16.92 -20.31
C GLY A 11 9.94 15.84 -19.29
N ILE A 12 9.00 15.35 -18.49
CA ILE A 12 9.23 14.24 -17.55
C ILE A 12 9.15 12.91 -18.30
N THR A 13 10.30 12.29 -18.57
CA THR A 13 10.39 10.98 -19.24
C THR A 13 10.65 9.82 -18.27
N GLU A 14 11.16 10.12 -17.08
CA GLU A 14 11.53 9.12 -16.07
C GLU A 14 11.43 9.68 -14.64
N PRO A 15 11.19 8.82 -13.64
CA PRO A 15 11.22 9.24 -12.24
C PRO A 15 12.63 9.65 -11.82
N LEU A 16 12.73 10.63 -10.92
CA LEU A 16 14.00 10.93 -10.25
C LEU A 16 14.36 9.78 -9.31
N VAL A 17 15.56 9.23 -9.43
CA VAL A 17 16.02 8.13 -8.58
C VAL A 17 17.03 8.65 -7.57
N LEU A 18 16.69 8.56 -6.29
CA LEU A 18 17.51 9.00 -5.16
C LEU A 18 17.93 7.77 -4.34
N GLY A 19 19.06 7.84 -3.64
CA GLY A 19 19.53 6.75 -2.77
C GLY A 19 20.11 7.29 -1.49
N ASN A 20 19.66 6.75 -0.35
CA ASN A 20 20.17 7.11 0.98
C ASN A 20 20.18 8.63 1.25
N ILE A 21 19.06 9.29 0.94
CA ILE A 21 18.87 10.75 1.08
C ILE A 21 18.42 11.11 2.50
N SER A 22 18.92 12.24 3.02
CA SER A 22 18.47 12.80 4.30
C SER A 22 17.08 13.46 4.17
N LYS A 23 16.49 13.84 5.31
CA LYS A 23 15.24 14.60 5.31
C LYS A 23 15.46 16.01 4.73
N GLU A 24 16.56 16.63 5.12
CA GLU A 24 16.95 17.98 4.73
C GLU A 24 17.15 18.08 3.21
N ASP A 25 17.85 17.11 2.63
CA ASP A 25 18.08 17.07 1.19
C ASP A 25 16.80 16.69 0.43
N PHE A 26 15.94 15.83 1.00
CA PHE A 26 14.69 15.44 0.34
C PHE A 26 13.65 16.57 0.31
N ALA A 27 13.70 17.51 1.26
CA ALA A 27 12.78 18.64 1.33
C ALA A 27 12.80 19.51 0.06
N GLU A 28 13.95 19.58 -0.63
CA GLU A 28 14.07 20.27 -1.93
C GLU A 28 13.22 19.64 -3.04
N TYR A 29 12.91 18.34 -2.91
CA TYR A 29 12.19 17.55 -3.91
C TYR A 29 10.74 17.25 -3.51
N ALA A 30 10.42 17.24 -2.21
CA ALA A 30 9.16 16.74 -1.65
C ALA A 30 7.90 17.34 -2.30
N TYR A 31 8.00 18.60 -2.76
CA TYR A 31 6.89 19.37 -3.32
C TYR A 31 7.07 19.72 -4.81
N SER A 32 8.02 19.05 -5.50
CA SER A 32 8.37 19.34 -6.90
C SER A 32 7.37 18.83 -7.94
N SER A 33 6.31 18.12 -7.54
CA SER A 33 5.36 17.41 -8.43
C SER A 33 6.02 16.41 -9.40
N ARG A 34 7.29 16.06 -9.19
CA ARG A 34 8.02 15.07 -9.98
C ARG A 34 7.89 13.67 -9.34
N PRO A 35 7.66 12.61 -10.13
CA PRO A 35 7.74 11.25 -9.62
C PRO A 35 9.15 10.93 -9.12
N ILE A 36 9.28 10.41 -7.89
CA ILE A 36 10.57 10.13 -7.25
C ILE A 36 10.59 8.70 -6.70
N VAL A 37 11.69 7.98 -6.90
CA VAL A 37 11.96 6.67 -6.33
C VAL A 37 13.15 6.78 -5.38
N VAL A 38 12.92 6.59 -4.08
CA VAL A 38 14.00 6.56 -3.08
C VAL A 38 14.44 5.11 -2.82
N LYS A 39 15.60 4.75 -3.34
CA LYS A 39 16.19 3.42 -3.18
C LYS A 39 16.70 3.22 -1.75
N GLY A 40 16.43 2.03 -1.21
CA GLY A 40 16.96 1.60 0.09
C GLY A 40 16.16 2.06 1.31
N ALA A 41 15.15 2.92 1.14
CA ALA A 41 14.42 3.51 2.26
C ALA A 41 13.70 2.49 3.15
N ALA A 42 13.17 1.42 2.57
CA ALA A 42 12.43 0.38 3.27
C ALA A 42 13.30 -0.85 3.68
N LYS A 43 14.61 -0.85 3.42
CA LYS A 43 15.48 -2.04 3.63
C LYS A 43 15.46 -2.60 5.05
N HIS A 44 15.23 -1.75 6.05
CA HIS A 44 15.23 -2.12 7.46
C HIS A 44 13.83 -2.52 7.97
N TRP A 45 12.78 -2.38 7.16
CA TRP A 45 11.43 -2.80 7.55
C TRP A 45 11.34 -4.32 7.58
N GLN A 46 10.94 -4.86 8.73
CA GLN A 46 10.69 -6.29 8.88
C GLN A 46 9.43 -6.73 8.13
N ALA A 47 8.58 -5.79 7.70
CA ALA A 47 7.41 -6.05 6.87
C ALA A 47 7.71 -6.94 5.66
N SER A 48 8.86 -6.74 5.00
CA SER A 48 9.28 -7.56 3.85
C SER A 48 9.48 -9.05 4.14
N LYS A 49 9.67 -9.42 5.42
CA LYS A 49 9.84 -10.80 5.88
C LYS A 49 8.60 -11.37 6.57
N VAL A 50 7.70 -10.51 7.03
CA VAL A 50 6.56 -10.90 7.87
C VAL A 50 5.25 -10.84 7.11
N PHE A 51 5.02 -9.78 6.33
CA PHE A 51 3.76 -9.58 5.64
C PHE A 51 3.59 -10.59 4.52
N SER A 52 2.50 -11.35 4.62
CA SER A 52 2.11 -12.42 3.72
C SER A 52 0.59 -12.57 3.78
N LEU A 53 -0.01 -13.26 2.80
CA LEU A 53 -1.45 -13.55 2.83
C LEU A 53 -1.86 -14.23 4.14
N LYS A 54 -1.05 -15.18 4.62
CA LYS A 54 -1.26 -15.89 5.90
C LYS A 54 -1.20 -14.95 7.11
N PHE A 55 -0.22 -14.04 7.16
CA PHE A 55 -0.12 -13.06 8.24
C PHE A 55 -1.38 -12.19 8.31
N PHE A 56 -1.83 -11.66 7.18
CA PHE A 56 -3.02 -10.80 7.15
C PHE A 56 -4.29 -11.58 7.48
N LYS A 57 -4.44 -12.81 6.96
CA LYS A 57 -5.55 -13.69 7.35
C LYS A 57 -5.64 -13.85 8.87
N ASN A 58 -4.55 -14.29 9.50
CA ASN A 58 -4.54 -14.51 10.95
C ASN A 58 -4.84 -13.21 11.72
N LEU A 59 -4.28 -12.09 11.28
CA LEU A 59 -4.49 -10.80 11.93
C LEU A 59 -5.96 -10.34 11.91
N TYR A 60 -6.65 -10.53 10.77
CA TYR A 60 -8.06 -10.18 10.66
C TYR A 60 -8.97 -11.22 11.32
N ASP A 61 -8.59 -12.50 11.33
CA ASP A 61 -9.33 -13.55 12.05
C ASP A 61 -9.26 -13.37 13.58
N GLU A 62 -8.14 -12.87 14.11
CA GLU A 62 -7.92 -12.66 15.56
C GLU A 62 -8.59 -11.40 16.12
N ILE A 63 -8.82 -10.38 15.29
CA ILE A 63 -9.33 -9.08 15.74
C ILE A 63 -10.80 -8.95 15.37
N GLU A 64 -11.66 -8.93 16.40
CA GLU A 64 -13.09 -8.70 16.25
C GLU A 64 -13.38 -7.37 15.56
N GLY A 65 -14.35 -7.36 14.63
CA GLY A 65 -14.74 -6.16 13.88
C GLY A 65 -13.79 -5.76 12.75
N SER A 66 -12.64 -6.43 12.59
CA SER A 66 -11.66 -6.07 11.57
C SER A 66 -12.19 -6.21 10.13
N TYR A 67 -12.94 -7.27 9.82
CA TYR A 67 -13.58 -7.44 8.51
C TYR A 67 -14.69 -6.41 8.26
N ALA A 68 -15.57 -6.20 9.24
CA ALA A 68 -16.65 -5.22 9.15
C ALA A 68 -16.10 -3.81 8.88
N SER A 69 -14.97 -3.45 9.50
CA SER A 69 -14.32 -2.16 9.23
C SER A 69 -13.94 -1.98 7.76
N VAL A 70 -13.55 -3.05 7.05
CA VAL A 70 -13.19 -2.98 5.63
C VAL A 70 -14.43 -2.90 4.74
N GLU A 71 -15.48 -3.64 5.10
CA GLU A 71 -16.69 -3.80 4.28
C GLU A 71 -17.70 -2.66 4.46
N GLU A 72 -17.82 -2.12 5.67
CA GLU A 72 -18.86 -1.15 6.04
C GLU A 72 -18.32 0.28 6.20
N GLU A 73 -17.07 0.43 6.68
CA GLU A 73 -16.51 1.75 7.00
C GLU A 73 -15.42 2.20 6.02
N CYS A 74 -14.76 1.24 5.37
CA CYS A 74 -13.65 1.49 4.46
C CYS A 74 -13.92 0.97 3.06
N GLN A 75 -12.88 0.45 2.40
CA GLN A 75 -12.92 0.17 0.99
C GLN A 75 -12.16 -1.10 0.69
N PHE A 76 -12.87 -2.05 0.11
CA PHE A 76 -12.30 -3.17 -0.61
C PHE A 76 -12.13 -2.82 -2.10
N LEU A 77 -10.99 -3.19 -2.67
CA LEU A 77 -10.61 -2.91 -4.05
C LEU A 77 -10.33 -4.23 -4.77
N HIS A 78 -11.33 -4.78 -5.45
CA HIS A 78 -11.27 -6.12 -6.03
C HIS A 78 -10.45 -6.25 -7.33
N PHE A 79 -9.76 -5.20 -7.80
CA PHE A 79 -9.04 -5.08 -9.09
C PHE A 79 -8.96 -6.32 -9.99
N LYS A 80 -9.81 -6.40 -11.03
CA LYS A 80 -9.82 -7.49 -12.03
C LYS A 80 -9.86 -8.92 -11.44
N SER A 81 -10.20 -9.08 -10.17
CA SER A 81 -10.52 -10.35 -9.54
C SER A 81 -12.03 -10.51 -9.40
N ASN A 82 -12.46 -11.74 -9.15
CA ASN A 82 -13.86 -12.10 -8.87
C ASN A 82 -14.19 -12.09 -7.36
N PHE A 83 -13.30 -11.56 -6.51
CA PHE A 83 -13.55 -11.45 -5.08
C PHE A 83 -14.49 -10.27 -4.80
N THR A 84 -15.41 -10.46 -3.87
CA THR A 84 -16.35 -9.43 -3.42
C THR A 84 -16.05 -8.89 -2.03
N SER A 85 -15.25 -9.61 -1.24
CA SER A 85 -14.87 -9.25 0.13
C SER A 85 -13.44 -9.65 0.47
N LEU A 86 -12.90 -9.06 1.54
CA LEU A 86 -11.60 -9.46 2.08
C LEU A 86 -11.62 -10.88 2.66
N LYS A 87 -12.76 -11.31 3.20
CA LYS A 87 -12.93 -12.66 3.73
C LYS A 87 -12.77 -13.72 2.64
N GLU A 88 -13.40 -13.53 1.47
CA GLU A 88 -13.23 -14.44 0.34
C GLU A 88 -11.77 -14.53 -0.14
N VAL A 89 -11.03 -13.42 -0.08
CA VAL A 89 -9.59 -13.41 -0.38
C VAL A 89 -8.84 -14.32 0.60
N PHE A 90 -9.12 -14.24 1.90
CA PHE A 90 -8.47 -15.08 2.90
C PHE A 90 -8.99 -16.53 2.95
N GLU A 91 -10.08 -16.84 2.26
CA GLU A 91 -10.61 -18.20 2.11
C GLU A 91 -10.20 -18.86 0.77
N MET A 92 -9.43 -18.14 -0.07
CA MET A 92 -8.97 -18.68 -1.35
C MET A 92 -8.08 -19.92 -1.16
N SER A 93 -8.05 -20.78 -2.18
CA SER A 93 -7.19 -21.96 -2.19
C SER A 93 -5.71 -21.56 -2.17
N GLU A 94 -4.87 -22.37 -1.52
CA GLU A 94 -3.41 -22.14 -1.48
C GLU A 94 -2.80 -22.14 -2.89
N SER A 95 -3.26 -23.02 -3.78
CA SER A 95 -2.82 -23.06 -5.17
C SER A 95 -3.13 -21.75 -5.91
N ARG A 96 -4.31 -21.14 -5.70
CA ARG A 96 -4.61 -19.80 -6.25
C ARG A 96 -3.77 -18.71 -5.59
N ALA A 97 -3.60 -18.77 -4.28
CA ALA A 97 -2.76 -17.85 -3.54
C ALA A 97 -1.30 -17.88 -4.02
N ASN A 98 -0.82 -19.00 -4.56
CA ASN A 98 0.52 -19.16 -5.13
C ASN A 98 0.62 -18.82 -6.63
N GLY A 99 -0.48 -18.35 -7.25
CA GLY A 99 -0.51 -17.99 -8.67
C GLY A 99 -0.59 -19.18 -9.63
N GLU A 100 -0.93 -20.37 -9.16
CA GLU A 100 -1.03 -21.59 -9.98
C GLU A 100 -2.41 -21.76 -10.66
N GLN A 101 -3.36 -20.86 -10.33
CA GLN A 101 -4.73 -20.87 -10.84
C GLN A 101 -5.07 -19.51 -11.49
N GLN A 102 -6.32 -19.05 -11.35
CA GLN A 102 -6.74 -17.78 -11.92
C GLN A 102 -6.03 -16.61 -11.23
N PRO A 103 -5.51 -15.64 -11.99
CA PRO A 103 -4.86 -14.47 -11.44
C PRO A 103 -5.80 -13.69 -10.52
N TRP A 104 -5.21 -12.96 -9.59
CA TRP A 104 -5.96 -12.13 -8.65
C TRP A 104 -5.09 -11.00 -8.16
N TYR A 105 -5.68 -9.82 -8.04
CA TYR A 105 -5.03 -8.68 -7.43
C TYR A 105 -6.09 -7.91 -6.68
N VAL A 106 -5.82 -7.60 -5.41
CA VAL A 106 -6.77 -6.86 -4.57
C VAL A 106 -6.02 -5.82 -3.76
N GLY A 107 -6.73 -4.75 -3.43
CA GLY A 107 -6.33 -3.82 -2.39
C GLY A 107 -7.42 -3.70 -1.35
N TRP A 108 -7.07 -3.25 -0.15
CA TRP A 108 -8.05 -2.82 0.82
C TRP A 108 -7.48 -1.72 1.70
N LYS A 109 -8.36 -0.83 2.14
CA LYS A 109 -8.05 0.19 3.14
C LYS A 109 -8.28 -0.42 4.52
N ASN A 110 -7.24 -0.46 5.34
CA ASN A 110 -7.35 -0.74 6.76
C ASN A 110 -7.59 0.56 7.53
N CYS A 111 -8.72 0.62 8.22
CA CYS A 111 -9.05 1.67 9.19
C CYS A 111 -9.24 1.13 10.61
N HIS A 112 -9.10 -0.18 10.83
CA HIS A 112 -9.24 -0.76 12.16
C HIS A 112 -8.02 -0.40 13.02
N PRO A 113 -8.19 0.34 14.13
CA PRO A 113 -7.05 0.85 14.91
C PRO A 113 -6.14 -0.25 15.44
N GLN A 114 -6.69 -1.37 15.92
CA GLN A 114 -5.90 -2.49 16.46
C GLN A 114 -5.11 -3.23 15.36
N VAL A 115 -5.69 -3.38 14.17
CA VAL A 115 -4.97 -3.99 13.03
C VAL A 115 -3.81 -3.07 12.63
N LEU A 116 -4.07 -1.76 12.56
CA LEU A 116 -3.06 -0.77 12.24
C LEU A 116 -1.91 -0.76 13.26
N GLU A 117 -2.22 -0.85 14.56
CA GLU A 117 -1.23 -0.94 15.63
C GLU A 117 -0.31 -2.14 15.46
N VAL A 118 -0.86 -3.32 15.16
CA VAL A 118 -0.06 -4.53 14.91
C VAL A 118 0.82 -4.36 13.67
N MET A 119 0.26 -3.86 12.56
CA MET A 119 1.02 -3.65 11.34
C MET A 119 2.19 -2.66 11.52
N ARG A 120 1.99 -1.58 12.29
CA ARG A 120 3.00 -0.55 12.57
C ARG A 120 4.21 -1.05 13.38
N LYS A 121 4.18 -2.28 13.90
CA LYS A 121 5.35 -2.92 14.50
C LYS A 121 6.40 -3.32 13.45
N TYR A 122 6.03 -3.44 12.18
CA TYR A 122 6.89 -4.02 11.13
C TYR A 122 7.41 -3.02 10.10
N TYR A 123 6.89 -1.80 10.09
CA TYR A 123 7.33 -0.70 9.25
C TYR A 123 7.23 0.62 10.00
N ARG A 124 7.90 1.66 9.50
CA ARG A 124 7.82 3.02 10.05
C ARG A 124 7.70 4.04 8.91
N PRO A 125 7.24 5.26 9.17
CA PRO A 125 7.32 6.33 8.17
C PRO A 125 8.75 6.40 7.58
N PRO A 126 8.89 6.54 6.25
CA PRO A 126 10.20 6.66 5.63
C PRO A 126 11.00 7.82 6.24
N HIS A 127 12.27 7.58 6.57
CA HIS A 127 13.13 8.51 7.30
C HIS A 127 13.41 9.83 6.56
N PHE A 128 13.23 9.84 5.24
CA PHE A 128 13.47 11.00 4.39
C PHE A 128 12.24 11.93 4.28
N LEU A 129 11.08 11.53 4.82
CA LEU A 129 9.89 12.39 4.76
C LEU A 129 10.07 13.64 5.63
N PRO A 130 9.65 14.82 5.16
CA PRO A 130 9.62 16.05 5.94
C PRO A 130 8.82 15.93 7.24
N ASP A 131 9.09 16.80 8.23
CA ASP A 131 8.37 16.79 9.52
C ASP A 131 6.89 17.21 9.41
N ASP A 132 6.55 17.98 8.38
CA ASP A 132 5.19 18.37 8.04
C ASP A 132 4.47 17.33 7.15
N ALA A 133 5.11 16.20 6.84
CA ALA A 133 4.47 15.13 6.09
C ALA A 133 3.33 14.51 6.89
N GLU A 134 2.13 14.50 6.31
CA GLU A 134 0.98 13.83 6.90
C GLU A 134 1.19 12.32 6.90
N VAL A 135 1.05 11.68 8.07
CA VAL A 135 1.06 10.23 8.21
C VAL A 135 -0.37 9.77 8.57
N PRO A 136 -1.12 9.21 7.59
CA PRO A 136 -2.49 8.81 7.83
C PRO A 136 -2.64 7.76 8.95
N GLN A 137 -3.75 7.82 9.68
CA GLN A 137 -4.19 6.78 10.62
C GLN A 137 -4.93 5.63 9.93
N THR A 138 -4.65 5.44 8.63
CA THR A 138 -5.16 4.33 7.82
C THR A 138 -4.05 3.92 6.87
N ASN A 139 -4.06 2.68 6.38
CA ASN A 139 -3.15 2.27 5.31
C ASN A 139 -3.90 1.51 4.24
N TYR A 140 -3.28 1.45 3.06
CA TYR A 140 -3.71 0.53 2.01
C TYR A 140 -2.75 -0.64 1.96
N VAL A 141 -3.32 -1.82 1.80
CA VAL A 141 -2.58 -3.05 1.56
C VAL A 141 -2.98 -3.54 0.18
N PHE A 142 -1.99 -3.92 -0.65
CA PHE A 142 -2.22 -4.48 -1.97
C PHE A 142 -1.47 -5.80 -2.09
N LEU A 143 -2.19 -6.88 -2.41
CA LEU A 143 -1.63 -8.22 -2.62
C LEU A 143 -2.22 -8.84 -3.88
N GLY A 144 -1.44 -9.69 -4.53
CA GLY A 144 -1.93 -10.48 -5.64
C GLY A 144 -0.83 -11.12 -6.47
N TYR A 145 -1.29 -11.90 -7.43
CA TYR A 145 -0.53 -12.54 -8.48
C TYR A 145 -1.07 -12.12 -9.83
N GLU A 146 -0.18 -11.54 -10.63
CA GLU A 146 -0.46 -11.01 -11.95
C GLU A 146 -1.56 -9.94 -11.95
N GLN A 147 -1.58 -9.12 -13.01
CA GLN A 147 -2.47 -7.96 -13.09
C GLN A 147 -2.20 -6.90 -12.00
N GLY A 148 -2.79 -5.72 -12.17
CA GLY A 148 -2.56 -4.58 -11.30
C GLY A 148 -3.71 -3.61 -11.36
N ALA A 149 -3.57 -2.47 -10.69
CA ALA A 149 -4.56 -1.41 -10.73
C ALA A 149 -4.77 -0.86 -12.15
N ILE A 150 -6.01 -0.45 -12.45
CA ILE A 150 -6.34 0.25 -13.70
C ILE A 150 -5.86 1.71 -13.58
N MET A 151 -5.45 2.29 -14.70
CA MET A 151 -5.10 3.72 -14.79
C MET A 151 -6.27 4.59 -14.33
N HIS A 152 -5.99 5.56 -13.46
CA HIS A 152 -6.95 6.50 -12.86
C HIS A 152 -6.36 7.90 -12.74
#